data_AF-A0A535S091-F1
#
_entry.id   AF-A0A535S091-F1
#
_cell.length_a   1.000
_cell.length_b   1.000
_cell.length_c   1.000
_cell.angle_alpha   90.00
_cell.angle_beta   90.00
_cell.angle_gamma   90.00
#
_symmetry.space_group_name_H-M   'P 1'
#
loop_
_entity.id
_entity.type
_entity.pdbx_description
1 polymer ?
#
loop_
_entity_poly.entity_id
_entity_poly.type
_entity_poly.pdbx_seq_one_letter_code
_entity_poly.pdbx_strand_id
1 'polypeptide(L)'
;EVETPFGCAQHDDQHQAPKDLQGQGNIPFMQLPDRLPPRLKQLIPYQVALELSCVPVGRNHHCVTVAMADPSNSNALRSLRLVTDLAIFPVSCDVAALNTLLRKKW
;
A
#
# COMPACT_ATOMS: atom_id res chain seq x y z
N GLU A 1 -40.71 50.55 1.83
CA GLU A 1 -41.14 49.17 2.17
C GLU A 1 -40.70 48.33 0.99
N VAL A 2 -39.64 47.52 1.05
CA VAL A 2 -39.37 46.35 1.90
C VAL A 2 -37.85 46.15 1.95
N GLU A 3 -37.21 46.35 3.11
CA GLU A 3 -36.61 45.32 3.98
C GLU A 3 -35.66 44.31 3.26
N THR A 4 -34.37 44.43 3.57
CA THR A 4 -33.31 43.43 3.39
C THR A 4 -33.55 42.17 4.24
N PRO A 5 -32.89 41.03 3.97
CA PRO A 5 -31.71 40.76 4.81
C PRO A 5 -30.54 40.02 4.12
N PHE A 6 -29.33 40.39 4.57
CA PHE A 6 -28.21 39.53 4.93
C PHE A 6 -28.16 38.11 4.35
N GLY A 7 -27.15 37.87 3.51
CA GLY A 7 -26.60 36.54 3.25
C GLY A 7 -25.11 36.51 3.60
N CYS A 8 -24.80 36.34 4.89
CA CYS A 8 -23.48 35.88 5.32
C CYS A 8 -23.43 34.35 5.21
N ALA A 9 -22.47 33.81 4.45
CA ALA A 9 -21.84 32.48 4.61
C ALA A 9 -20.77 32.35 3.49
N GLN A 10 -19.49 32.69 3.66
CA GLN A 10 -18.50 31.94 4.45
C GLN A 10 -18.57 30.44 4.20
N HIS A 11 -17.79 29.93 3.24
CA HIS A 11 -16.56 29.18 3.52
C HIS A 11 -16.01 28.54 2.22
N ASP A 12 -14.81 29.00 1.90
CA ASP A 12 -13.75 28.26 1.24
C ASP A 12 -13.61 26.86 1.87
N ASP A 13 -13.05 25.91 1.13
CA ASP A 13 -12.64 24.60 1.63
C ASP A 13 -13.73 23.51 1.74
N GLN A 14 -14.29 23.11 0.59
CA GLN A 14 -14.59 21.68 0.42
C GLN A 14 -13.32 20.97 -0.05
N HIS A 15 -12.40 20.80 0.91
CA HIS A 15 -11.68 19.56 1.18
C HIS A 15 -11.85 18.54 0.07
N GLN A 16 -10.91 18.55 -0.86
CA GLN A 16 -10.66 17.44 -1.74
C GLN A 16 -10.13 16.31 -0.86
N ALA A 17 -11.03 15.59 -0.19
CA ALA A 17 -10.71 14.35 0.47
C ALA A 17 -9.97 13.50 -0.58
N PRO A 18 -8.75 13.03 -0.32
CA PRO A 18 -8.12 12.07 -1.20
C PRO A 18 -9.10 10.92 -1.26
N LYS A 19 -9.75 10.79 -2.43
CA LYS A 19 -10.66 9.70 -2.75
C LYS A 19 -9.96 8.46 -2.26
N ASP A 20 -10.48 7.89 -1.18
CA ASP A 20 -10.03 6.63 -0.63
C ASP A 20 -10.15 5.66 -1.80
N LEU A 21 -9.05 5.52 -2.56
CA LEU A 21 -8.91 4.54 -3.60
C LEU A 21 -8.65 3.23 -2.85
N GLN A 22 -9.63 2.83 -2.04
CA GLN A 22 -9.88 1.46 -1.67
C GLN A 22 -10.22 0.79 -3.00
N GLY A 23 -9.15 0.44 -3.70
CA GLY A 23 -9.17 -0.11 -5.02
C GLY A 23 -9.97 -1.39 -5.03
N GLN A 24 -11.23 -1.27 -5.41
CA GLN A 24 -11.91 -2.25 -6.25
C GLN A 24 -11.31 -2.19 -7.68
N GLY A 25 -9.98 -2.06 -7.76
CA GLY A 25 -9.20 -1.88 -8.96
C GLY A 25 -8.39 -3.15 -9.16
N ASN A 26 -8.49 -3.71 -10.36
CA ASN A 26 -7.77 -4.89 -10.81
C ASN A 26 -6.35 -4.93 -10.23
N ILE A 27 -6.06 -5.89 -9.35
CA ILE A 27 -4.76 -5.99 -8.70
C ILE A 27 -3.74 -6.42 -9.77
N PRO A 28 -2.72 -5.59 -10.05
CA PRO A 28 -1.76 -5.92 -11.09
C PRO A 28 -0.91 -7.10 -10.66
N PHE A 29 -0.52 -7.92 -11.64
CA PHE A 29 0.38 -9.03 -11.44
C PHE A 29 1.83 -8.63 -11.78
N MET A 30 2.79 -9.04 -10.96
CA MET A 30 4.22 -8.81 -11.18
C MET A 30 5.03 -10.10 -11.04
N GLN A 31 5.98 -10.28 -11.95
CA GLN A 31 7.01 -11.32 -11.82
C GLN A 31 8.07 -10.87 -10.81
N LEU A 32 8.39 -11.73 -9.83
CA LEU A 32 9.37 -11.40 -8.80
C LEU A 32 10.80 -11.54 -9.32
N PRO A 33 11.71 -10.62 -8.95
CA PRO A 33 13.14 -10.80 -9.22
C PRO A 33 13.71 -11.92 -8.34
N ASP A 34 14.82 -12.55 -8.75
CA ASP A 34 15.49 -13.59 -7.94
C ASP A 34 16.16 -13.01 -6.67
N ARG A 35 16.49 -11.71 -6.68
CA ARG A 35 17.11 -11.01 -5.54
C ARG A 35 16.53 -9.62 -5.36
N LEU A 36 16.30 -9.24 -4.11
CA LEU A 36 15.86 -7.90 -3.76
C LEU A 36 17.05 -6.99 -3.41
N PRO A 37 17.01 -5.69 -3.78
CA PRO A 37 18.00 -4.73 -3.35
C PRO A 37 17.93 -4.53 -1.82
N PRO A 38 19.07 -4.32 -1.14
CA PRO A 38 19.13 -4.20 0.33
C PRO A 38 18.21 -3.12 0.91
N ARG A 39 18.02 -2.02 0.17
CA ARG A 39 17.14 -0.91 0.57
C ARG A 39 15.67 -1.32 0.71
N LEU A 40 15.19 -2.28 -0.08
CA LEU A 40 13.82 -2.77 0.04
C LEU A 40 13.68 -3.74 1.22
N LYS A 41 14.69 -4.57 1.49
CA LYS A 41 14.69 -5.50 2.64
C LYS A 41 14.60 -4.80 3.99
N GLN A 42 15.06 -3.55 4.06
CA GLN A 42 14.97 -2.74 5.28
C GLN A 42 13.59 -2.11 5.50
N LEU A 43 12.71 -2.12 4.50
CA LEU A 43 11.38 -1.50 4.62
C LEU A 43 10.42 -2.35 5.42
N ILE A 44 10.47 -3.67 5.23
CA ILE A 44 9.60 -4.61 5.91
C ILE A 44 10.51 -5.58 6.67
N PRO A 45 10.36 -5.71 7.99
CA PRO A 45 11.09 -6.71 8.75
C PRO A 45 10.81 -8.12 8.22
N TYR A 46 11.84 -8.98 8.16
CA TYR A 46 11.69 -10.34 7.61
C TYR A 46 10.63 -11.18 8.29
N GLN A 47 10.45 -11.02 9.59
CA GLN A 47 9.42 -11.74 10.32
C GLN A 47 8.01 -11.35 9.87
N VAL A 48 7.78 -10.06 9.61
CA VAL A 48 6.52 -9.54 9.07
C VAL A 48 6.31 -10.02 7.62
N ALA A 49 7.37 -10.01 6.81
CA ALA A 49 7.34 -10.50 5.43
C ALA A 49 6.95 -11.98 5.35
N LEU A 50 7.46 -12.81 6.26
CA LEU A 50 7.08 -14.22 6.39
C LEU A 50 5.63 -14.39 6.84
N GLU A 51 5.24 -13.71 7.92
CA GLU A 51 3.91 -13.83 8.52
C GLU A 51 2.81 -13.42 7.55
N LEU A 52 3.03 -12.32 6.83
CA LEU A 52 2.07 -11.77 5.88
C LEU A 52 2.27 -12.30 4.45
N SER A 53 3.20 -13.24 4.24
CA SER A 53 3.56 -13.80 2.93
C SER A 53 3.67 -12.71 1.86
N CYS A 54 4.62 -11.80 2.06
CA CYS A 54 4.80 -10.64 1.21
C CYS A 54 6.25 -10.18 1.12
N VAL A 55 6.60 -9.46 0.06
CA VAL A 55 7.92 -8.84 -0.13
C VAL A 55 7.80 -7.45 -0.77
N PRO A 56 8.54 -6.44 -0.30
CA PRO A 56 8.61 -5.13 -0.94
C PRO A 56 9.42 -5.23 -2.22
N VAL A 57 8.80 -4.85 -3.35
CA VAL A 57 9.39 -4.90 -4.69
C VAL A 57 9.69 -3.51 -5.25
N GLY A 58 9.20 -2.46 -4.60
CA GLY A 58 9.47 -1.08 -4.98
C GLY A 58 9.16 -0.11 -3.85
N ARG A 59 9.78 1.08 -3.91
CA ARG A 59 9.53 2.17 -2.97
C ARG A 59 9.53 3.51 -3.71
N ASN A 60 8.52 4.31 -3.44
CA ASN A 60 8.40 5.71 -3.80
C ASN A 60 8.32 6.56 -2.51
N HIS A 61 8.22 7.89 -2.61
CA HIS A 61 8.33 8.80 -1.46
C HIS A 61 7.40 8.45 -0.28
N HIS A 62 6.14 8.12 -0.56
CA HIS A 62 5.11 7.86 0.47
C HIS A 62 4.41 6.51 0.28
N CYS A 63 4.89 5.69 -0.65
CA CYS A 63 4.24 4.45 -1.04
C CYS A 63 5.27 3.34 -1.24
N VAL A 64 4.95 2.14 -0.77
CA VAL A 64 5.74 0.94 -1.00
C VAL A 64 4.91 -0.06 -1.81
N THR A 65 5.52 -0.59 -2.85
CA THR A 65 4.92 -1.64 -3.67
C THR A 65 5.25 -2.97 -3.03
N VAL A 66 4.24 -3.72 -2.64
CA VAL A 66 4.40 -5.01 -1.96
C VAL A 66 3.80 -6.10 -2.82
N ALA A 67 4.63 -7.07 -3.19
CA ALA A 67 4.15 -8.29 -3.80
C ALA A 67 3.68 -9.26 -2.73
N MET A 68 2.46 -9.77 -2.89
CA MET A 68 1.77 -10.56 -1.87
C MET A 68 1.20 -11.84 -2.48
N ALA A 69 1.16 -12.90 -1.68
CA ALA A 69 0.42 -14.11 -2.05
C ALA A 69 -1.08 -13.84 -2.15
N ASP A 70 -1.61 -13.04 -1.21
CA ASP A 70 -3.00 -12.56 -1.21
C ASP A 70 -3.06 -11.03 -1.05
N PRO A 71 -2.99 -10.29 -2.17
CA PRO A 71 -3.04 -8.82 -2.17
C PRO A 71 -4.41 -8.23 -1.83
N SER A 72 -5.48 -9.04 -1.79
CA SER A 72 -6.82 -8.63 -1.36
C SER A 72 -6.99 -8.67 0.16
N ASN A 73 -6.01 -9.22 0.89
CA ASN A 73 -6.08 -9.34 2.34
C ASN A 73 -5.94 -7.98 3.04
N SER A 74 -7.07 -7.37 3.34
CA SER A 74 -7.14 -6.05 3.98
C SER A 74 -6.46 -5.98 5.35
N ASN A 75 -6.43 -7.10 6.10
CA ASN A 75 -5.74 -7.16 7.38
C ASN A 75 -4.21 -7.09 7.20
N ALA A 76 -3.68 -7.86 6.24
CA ALA A 76 -2.26 -7.81 5.90
C ALA A 76 -1.85 -6.42 5.40
N LEU A 77 -2.66 -5.79 4.55
CA LEU A 77 -2.42 -4.42 4.09
C LEU A 77 -2.41 -3.41 5.24
N ARG A 78 -3.35 -3.51 6.19
CA ARG A 78 -3.39 -2.64 7.37
C ARG A 78 -2.14 -2.83 8.24
N SER A 79 -1.74 -4.07 8.50
CA SER A 79 -0.53 -4.37 9.28
C SER A 79 0.72 -3.81 8.60
N LEU A 80 0.84 -3.97 7.28
CA LEU A 80 1.95 -3.41 6.51
C LEU A 80 2.01 -1.88 6.60
N ARG A 81 0.86 -1.20 6.51
CA ARG A 81 0.79 0.26 6.68
C ARG A 81 1.29 0.68 8.07
N LEU A 82 0.87 -0.04 9.12
CA LEU A 82 1.28 0.26 10.49
C LEU A 82 2.77 0.03 10.73
N VAL A 83 3.34 -1.04 10.16
CA VAL A 83 4.75 -1.39 10.31
C VAL A 83 5.66 -0.44 9.53
N THR A 84 5.25 -0.06 8.32
CA THR A 84 6.08 0.73 7.40
C THR A 84 5.86 2.23 7.52
N ASP A 85 4.73 2.66 8.10
CA ASP A 85 4.24 4.04 8.10
C ASP A 85 4.09 4.62 6.67
N LEU A 86 3.88 3.75 5.67
CA LEU A 86 3.76 4.10 4.26
C LEU A 86 2.43 3.62 3.69
N ALA A 87 1.98 4.29 2.62
CA ALA A 87 0.93 3.74 1.78
C ALA A 87 1.41 2.42 1.15
N ILE A 88 0.52 1.43 1.07
CA ILE A 88 0.82 0.13 0.48
C ILE A 88 0.10 0.03 -0.86
N PHE A 89 0.86 -0.19 -1.92
CA PHE A 89 0.34 -0.58 -3.22
C PHE A 89 0.55 -2.09 -3.41
N PRO A 90 -0.50 -2.91 -3.26
CA PRO A 90 -0.38 -4.35 -3.38
C PRO A 90 -0.31 -4.81 -4.84
N VAL A 91 0.51 -5.80 -5.09
CA VAL A 91 0.60 -6.50 -6.38
C VAL A 91 0.53 -8.00 -6.17
N SER A 92 -0.16 -8.70 -7.06
CA SER A 92 -0.19 -10.17 -7.10
C SER A 92 1.14 -10.69 -7.63
N CYS A 93 1.60 -11.84 -7.15
CA CYS A 93 2.78 -12.50 -7.67
C CYS A 93 2.63 -14.02 -7.64
N ASP A 94 3.58 -14.72 -8.29
CA ASP A 94 3.65 -16.17 -8.19
C ASP A 94 4.06 -16.61 -6.77
N VAL A 95 3.25 -17.48 -6.17
CA VAL A 95 3.41 -17.92 -4.78
C VAL A 95 4.67 -18.79 -4.61
N ALA A 96 5.06 -19.57 -5.62
CA ALA A 96 6.26 -20.38 -5.55
C ALA A 96 7.54 -19.52 -5.63
N ALA A 97 7.53 -18.49 -6.48
CA ALA A 97 8.59 -17.50 -6.56
C ALA A 97 8.73 -16.71 -5.24
N LEU A 98 7.60 -16.28 -4.66
CA LEU A 98 7.57 -15.55 -3.39
C LEU A 98 8.16 -16.37 -2.24
N ASN A 99 7.71 -17.62 -2.09
CA ASN A 99 8.22 -18.53 -1.07
C ASN A 99 9.72 -18.82 -1.25
N THR A 100 10.18 -18.95 -2.49
CA THR A 100 11.61 -19.09 -2.79
C THR A 100 12.40 -17.88 -2.31
N LEU A 101 11.90 -16.67 -2.56
CA LEU A 101 12.52 -15.42 -2.15
C LEU A 101 12.60 -15.31 -0.62
N LEU A 102 11.49 -15.55 0.08
CA LEU A 102 11.43 -15.53 1.53
C LEU A 102 12.42 -16.54 2.14
N ARG A 103 12.45 -17.78 1.65
CA ARG A 103 13.38 -18.83 2.11
C ARG A 103 14.86 -18.45 1.95
N LYS A 104 15.20 -17.76 0.86
CA LYS A 104 16.55 -17.25 0.61
C LYS A 104 16.94 -16.08 1.52
N LYS A 105 16.05 -15.62 2.41
CA LYS A 105 16.16 -14.33 3.11
C LYS A 105 16.32 -13.14 2.15
N TRP A 106 15.76 -13.33 0.94
CA TRP A 106 15.58 -12.37 -0.15
C TRP A 106 16.89 -11.73 -0.61
#